data_AF-A0A7J7I6C3-F1
#
_entry.id   AF-A0A7J7I6C3-F1
#
_cell.length_a   1.000
_cell.length_b   1.000
_cell.length_c   1.000
_cell.angle_alpha   90.00
_cell.angle_beta   90.00
_cell.angle_gamma   90.00
#
_symmetry.space_group_name_H-M   'P 1'
#
loop_
_entity.id
_entity.type
_entity.pdbx_description
1 polymer ?
#
loop_
_entity_poly.entity_id
_entity_poly.type
_entity_poly.pdbx_seq_one_letter_code
_entity_poly.pdbx_strand_id
1 'polypeptide(L)' 'MQLFQRSLSGSALQWFARLEIPQIRTWPDLTNAFLKKYGLYCELTIDRCYLMGMSRKPTESFREYALR' A
#
# COMPACT_ATOMS: atom_id res chain seq x y z
N MET A 1 2.36 14.38 8.23
CA MET A 1 0.94 14.43 7.83
C MET A 1 0.74 15.10 6.47
N GLN A 2 1.12 16.37 6.30
CA GLN A 2 0.82 17.11 5.05
C GLN A 2 1.46 16.54 3.77
N LEU A 3 2.70 16.03 3.84
CA LEU A 3 3.35 15.41 2.69
C LEU A 3 2.60 14.15 2.21
N PHE A 4 2.15 13.31 3.15
CA PHE A 4 1.37 12.12 2.83
C PHE A 4 0.00 12.47 2.24
N GLN A 5 -0.69 13.49 2.76
CA GLN A 5 -1.93 13.96 2.16
C GLN A 5 -1.75 14.36 0.69
N ARG A 6 -0.63 15.02 0.35
CA ARG A 6 -0.32 15.42 -1.03
C ARG A 6 0.02 14.23 -1.94
N SER A 7 0.49 13.11 -1.39
CA SER A 7 0.74 11.89 -2.16
C SER A 7 -0.51 11.06 -2.42
N LEU A 8 -1.65 11.38 -1.78
CA LEU A 8 -2.90 10.66 -2.01
C LEU A 8 -3.61 11.16 -3.27
N SER A 9 -4.20 10.23 -4.01
CA SER A 9 -5.06 10.52 -5.16
C SER A 9 -6.29 9.61 -5.16
N GLY A 10 -7.30 9.98 -5.95
CA GLY A 10 -8.50 9.16 -6.17
C GLY A 10 -9.19 8.72 -4.87
N SER A 11 -9.45 7.42 -4.75
CA SER A 11 -10.17 6.82 -3.62
C SER A 11 -9.45 6.98 -2.28
N ALA A 12 -8.11 7.03 -2.27
CA ALA A 12 -7.31 7.25 -1.07
C ALA A 12 -7.45 8.69 -0.55
N LEU A 13 -7.50 9.68 -1.44
CA LEU A 13 -7.72 11.07 -1.07
C LEU A 13 -9.14 11.29 -0.52
N GLN A 14 -10.16 10.69 -1.15
CA GLN A 14 -11.53 10.75 -0.64
C GLN A 14 -11.69 10.07 0.72
N TRP A 15 -10.96 8.99 0.97
CA TRP A 15 -10.93 8.38 2.29
C TRP A 15 -10.31 9.30 3.33
N PHE A 16 -9.16 9.90 3.02
CA PHE A 16 -8.46 10.81 3.93
C PHE A 16 -9.31 12.02 4.31
N ALA A 17 -10.07 12.58 3.35
CA ALA A 17 -11.01 13.68 3.60
C ALA A 17 -12.19 13.32 4.53
N ARG A 18 -12.50 12.02 4.68
CA ARG A 18 -13.56 11.51 5.57
C ARG A 18 -13.03 11.04 6.93
N LEU A 19 -11.72 11.15 7.17
CA LEU A 19 -11.16 10.86 8.49
C LEU A 19 -11.59 11.94 9.46
N GLU A 20 -12.25 11.55 10.55
CA GLU A 20 -12.55 12.46 11.63
C GLU A 20 -11.24 12.83 12.34
N ILE A 21 -10.87 14.10 12.21
CA ILE A 21 -9.65 14.72 12.75
C ILE A 21 -9.40 14.41 14.25
N PRO A 22 -10.41 14.23 15.14
CA PRO A 22 -10.14 13.90 16.54
C PRO A 22 -9.40 12.58 16.78
N GLN A 23 -9.49 11.62 15.85
CA GLN A 23 -8.95 10.26 15.99
C GLN A 23 -7.55 10.07 15.41
N ILE A 24 -7.08 10.96 14.52
CA ILE A 24 -5.76 10.84 13.86
C ILE A 24 -4.88 11.99 14.31
N ARG A 25 -4.23 11.82 15.46
CA ARG A 25 -3.40 12.88 16.07
C ARG A 25 -1.92 12.72 15.77
N THR A 26 -1.48 11.50 15.47
CA THR A 26 -0.07 11.19 15.23
C THR A 26 0.16 10.51 13.89
N TRP A 27 1.42 10.52 13.43
CA TRP A 27 1.82 9.79 12.23
C TRP A 27 1.52 8.27 12.31
N PRO A 28 1.84 7.60 13.43
CA PRO A 28 1.47 6.20 13.65
C PRO A 28 -0.03 5.90 13.51
N ASP A 29 -0.90 6.77 14.04
CA ASP A 29 -2.36 6.56 13.96
C ASP A 29 -2.82 6.59 12.50
N LEU A 30 -2.31 7.54 11.70
CA LEU A 30 -2.63 7.65 10.28
C LEU A 30 -2.13 6.43 9.51
N THR A 31 -0.88 6.03 9.72
CA THR A 31 -0.29 4.90 8.99
C THR A 31 -1.03 3.61 9.32
N ASN A 32 -1.41 3.39 10.59
CA ASN A 32 -2.19 2.22 10.99
C ASN A 32 -3.60 2.25 10.39
N ALA A 33 -4.28 3.39 10.39
CA ALA A 33 -5.59 3.51 9.76
C ALA A 33 -5.53 3.28 8.24
N PHE A 34 -4.48 3.78 7.59
CA PHE A 34 -4.24 3.58 6.17
C PHE A 34 -3.95 2.11 5.85
N LEU A 35 -3.05 1.46 6.58
CA LEU A 35 -2.72 0.04 6.41
C LEU A 35 -3.89 -0.87 6.76
N LYS A 36 -4.72 -0.54 7.75
CA LYS A 36 -5.94 -1.31 8.02
C LYS A 36 -6.93 -1.26 6.86
N LYS A 37 -6.99 -0.13 6.13
CA LYS A 37 -7.90 0.05 5.00
C LYS A 37 -7.36 -0.47 3.67
N TYR A 38 -6.06 -0.29 3.42
CA TYR A 38 -5.42 -0.55 2.14
C TYR A 38 -4.29 -1.59 2.22
N GLY A 39 -3.75 -1.85 3.41
CA GLY A 39 -2.64 -2.78 3.66
C GLY A 39 -3.02 -4.26 3.58
N LEU A 40 -4.33 -4.60 3.62
CA LEU A 40 -4.81 -5.93 3.25
C LEU A 40 -4.39 -6.31 1.82
N TYR A 41 -4.24 -5.35 0.91
CA TYR A 41 -3.68 -5.64 -0.41
C TYR A 41 -2.19 -6.00 -0.28
N CYS A 42 -1.35 -5.22 0.42
CA CYS A 42 0.09 -5.50 0.46
C CYS A 42 0.50 -6.83 1.13
N GLU A 43 -0.19 -7.24 2.21
CA GLU A 43 0.13 -8.50 2.90
C GLU A 43 -0.53 -9.73 2.24
N LEU A 44 -1.70 -9.57 1.61
CA LEU A 44 -2.39 -10.69 0.93
C LEU A 44 -2.01 -10.84 -0.55
N THR A 45 -1.58 -9.78 -1.26
CA THR A 45 -1.24 -9.90 -2.71
C THR A 45 0.10 -10.57 -2.94
N ILE A 46 1.02 -10.47 -1.99
CA ILE A 46 2.25 -11.27 -1.99
C ILE A 46 1.96 -12.55 -1.18
N ASP A 47 0.85 -13.22 -1.51
CA ASP A 47 0.62 -14.55 -0.99
C ASP A 47 1.79 -15.43 -1.46
N ARG A 48 2.32 -16.25 -0.57
CA ARG A 48 3.40 -17.19 -0.89
C ARG A 48 3.00 -18.09 -2.06
N CYS A 49 1.71 -18.42 -2.19
CA CYS A 49 1.16 -19.14 -3.33
C CYS A 49 1.29 -18.35 -4.64
N TYR A 50 1.02 -17.04 -4.61
CA TYR A 50 1.21 -16.15 -5.76
C TYR A 50 2.68 -16.13 -6.18
N LEU A 51 3.60 -15.90 -5.23
CA LEU A 51 5.04 -15.91 -5.49
C LEU A 51 5.55 -17.24 -6.05
N MET A 52 5.07 -18.38 -5.54
CA MET A 52 5.43 -19.70 -6.08
C MET A 52 4.88 -19.95 -7.49
N GLY A 53 3.79 -19.28 -7.86
CA GLY A 53 3.23 -19.32 -9.21
C GLY A 53 3.89 -18.33 -10.19
N MET A 54 4.70 -17.39 -9.70
CA MET A 54 5.43 -16.47 -10.56
C MET A 54 6.61 -17.19 -11.21
N SER A 55 6.81 -16.94 -12.51
CA SER A 55 7.99 -17.35 -13.25
C SER A 55 8.60 -16.14 -13.95
N ARG A 56 9.91 -16.18 -14.17
CA ARG A 56 10.62 -15.11 -14.86
C ARG A 56 10.14 -15.04 -16.31
N LYS A 57 9.66 -13.87 -16.72
CA LYS A 57 9.27 -13.59 -18.11
C LYS A 57 10.50 -13.60 -19.02
N PRO A 58 10.36 -13.95 -20.31
CA PRO A 58 11.49 -13.94 -21.25
C PRO A 58 12.09 -12.55 -21.47
N THR A 59 11.29 -11.51 -21.27
CA THR A 59 11.64 -10.11 -21.54
C THR A 59 12.23 -9.37 -20.34
N GLU A 60 12.28 -9.99 -19.15
CA GLU A 60 12.81 -9.36 -17.95
C GLU A 60 14.17 -9.93 -17.55
N SER A 61 15.03 -9.07 -17.01
CA SER A 61 16.28 -9.49 -16.38
C SER A 61 16.03 -10.23 -15.06
N PHE A 62 17.03 -11.00 -14.63
CA PHE A 62 16.98 -11.66 -13.33
C PHE A 62 16.80 -10.67 -12.17
N ARG A 63 17.43 -9.49 -12.25
CA ARG A 63 17.35 -8.46 -11.22
C ARG A 63 15.94 -7.88 -11.12
N GLU A 64 15.29 -7.61 -12.25
CA GLU A 64 13.92 -7.09 -12.28
C GLU A 64 12.92 -8.11 -11.74
N TYR A 65 13.14 -9.40 -12.02
CA TYR A 65 12.33 -10.48 -11.46
C TYR A 65 12.47 -10.61 -9.94
N ALA A 66 13.69 -10.53 -9.42
CA ALA A 66 13.97 -10.64 -7.98
C ALA A 66 13.51 -9.43 -7.16
N LEU A 67 13.29 -8.28 -7.80
CA LEU A 67 12.81 -7.05 -7.18
C LEU A 67 11.30 -6.80 -7.36
N ARG A 68 10.59 -7.74 -7.98
CA ARG A 68 9.15 -7.68 -8.21
C ARG A 68 8.38 -8.11 -6.97
#